data_AF-A0A7Z9WI52-F1
#
_entry.id   AF-A0A7Z9WI52-F1
#
_cell.length_a   1.000
_cell.length_b   1.000
_cell.length_c   1.000
_cell.angle_alpha   90.00
_cell.angle_beta   90.00
_cell.angle_gamma   90.00
#
_symmetry.space_group_name_H-M   'P 1'
#
loop_
_entity.id
_entity.type
_entity.pdbx_description
1 polymer ?
#
loop_
_entity_poly.entity_id
_entity_poly.type
_entity_poly.pdbx_seq_one_letter_code
_entity_poly.pdbx_strand_id
1 'polypeptide(L)'
;FLRKYTYTHIDEKSLHPYAMLKMMDDSEGKCPFVTSEGCSIYEDRPANCRYYPIGQGTMRRPSEKGPVGEEFYFFIRDPNCLGYQEDKEWTIETWRIDQGVDLYDDMNKEWKEIQLRRNIHGHSLDDKKQAMMYIASYNLDKFKRYVLESGLLDLFDMDQQEVERIKTEDIALMKFGFKYLKYILMLEEPLKLKHKIR
;
A
#
# COMPACT_ATOMS: atom_id res chain seq x y z
N PHE A 1 10.69 12.75 0.97
CA PHE A 1 11.17 11.37 0.76
C PHE A 1 11.11 10.93 -0.71
N LEU A 2 9.92 10.76 -1.29
CA LEU A 2 9.69 10.19 -2.64
C LEU A 2 10.63 10.75 -3.73
N ARG A 3 10.67 12.09 -3.91
CA ARG A 3 11.52 12.73 -4.93
C ARG A 3 13.00 12.28 -4.85
N LYS A 4 13.53 12.14 -3.63
CA LYS A 4 14.93 11.80 -3.39
C LYS A 4 15.18 10.30 -3.59
N TYR A 5 14.35 9.45 -2.98
CA TYR A 5 14.63 8.02 -2.85
C TYR A 5 13.83 7.11 -3.77
N THR A 6 12.86 7.61 -4.54
CA THR A 6 12.03 6.79 -5.41
C THR A 6 12.00 7.31 -6.84
N TYR A 7 11.62 6.43 -7.77
CA TYR A 7 11.17 6.77 -9.12
C TYR A 7 9.79 6.13 -9.36
N THR A 8 9.09 6.58 -10.39
CA THR A 8 7.79 5.99 -10.77
C THR A 8 8.02 4.95 -11.86
N HIS A 9 7.54 3.73 -11.63
CA HIS A 9 7.46 2.68 -12.64
C HIS A 9 6.00 2.45 -13.01
N ILE A 10 5.68 2.45 -14.29
CA ILE A 10 4.33 2.13 -14.78
C ILE A 10 4.37 0.67 -15.24
N ASP A 11 3.56 -0.19 -14.62
CA ASP A 11 3.46 -1.59 -15.04
C ASP A 11 2.84 -1.71 -16.43
N GLU A 12 3.45 -2.53 -17.29
CA GLU A 12 3.10 -2.59 -18.72
C GLU A 12 1.70 -3.16 -18.97
N LYS A 13 1.17 -3.96 -18.05
CA LYS A 13 -0.11 -4.67 -18.23
C LYS A 13 -1.28 -3.94 -17.58
N SER A 14 -1.10 -3.55 -16.33
CA SER A 14 -2.12 -2.85 -15.53
C SER A 14 -2.08 -1.33 -15.71
N LEU A 15 -0.98 -0.79 -16.23
CA LEU A 15 -0.67 0.64 -16.28
C LEU A 15 -0.64 1.30 -14.89
N HIS A 16 -0.59 0.52 -13.81
CA HIS A 16 -0.50 1.04 -12.45
C HIS A 16 0.86 1.72 -12.24
N PRO A 17 0.89 2.94 -11.68
CA PRO A 17 2.13 3.58 -11.30
C PRO A 17 2.54 3.12 -9.90
N TYR A 18 3.77 2.63 -9.77
CA TYR A 18 4.40 2.21 -8.53
C TYR A 18 5.53 3.15 -8.15
N ALA A 19 5.60 3.52 -6.87
CA ALA A 19 6.79 4.17 -6.31
C ALA A 19 7.85 3.10 -6.04
N MET A 20 8.88 3.06 -6.88
CA MET A 20 9.99 2.12 -6.76
C MET A 20 11.15 2.78 -6.04
N LEU A 21 11.74 2.08 -5.07
CA LEU A 21 12.95 2.56 -4.40
C LEU A 21 14.11 2.65 -5.41
N LYS A 22 14.82 3.77 -5.40
CA LYS A 22 16.07 3.94 -6.14
C LYS A 22 17.17 3.15 -5.43
N MET A 23 17.53 2.02 -6.01
CA MET A 23 18.68 1.24 -5.56
C MET A 23 19.98 1.98 -5.92
N MET A 24 21.05 1.70 -5.20
CA MET A 24 22.37 2.25 -5.47
C MET A 24 22.89 1.77 -6.83
N ASP A 25 23.61 2.64 -7.54
CA ASP A 25 24.29 2.31 -8.79
C ASP A 25 25.65 1.64 -8.48
N ASP A 26 25.58 0.52 -7.78
CA ASP A 26 26.71 -0.37 -7.50
C ASP A 26 26.46 -1.76 -8.11
N SER A 27 27.48 -2.60 -8.15
CA SER A 27 27.39 -3.93 -8.77
C SER A 27 26.38 -4.86 -8.09
N GLU A 28 25.97 -4.55 -6.86
CA GLU A 28 25.08 -5.37 -6.04
C GLU A 28 23.64 -4.82 -6.01
N GLY A 29 23.41 -3.60 -6.52
CA GLY A 29 22.12 -2.92 -6.48
C GLY A 29 21.63 -2.71 -5.05
N LYS A 30 22.50 -2.27 -4.13
CA LYS A 30 22.15 -2.19 -2.69
C LYS A 30 21.04 -1.20 -2.39
N CYS A 31 20.28 -1.48 -1.34
CA CYS A 31 19.32 -0.52 -0.79
C CYS A 31 20.07 0.70 -0.24
N PRO A 32 19.69 1.94 -0.57
CA PRO A 32 20.41 3.15 -0.17
C PRO A 32 20.40 3.40 1.36
N PHE A 33 19.58 2.67 2.10
CA PHE A 33 19.51 2.77 3.55
C PHE A 33 20.34 1.72 4.28
N VAL A 34 20.85 0.71 3.57
CA VAL A 34 21.71 -0.33 4.17
C VAL A 34 23.13 0.21 4.27
N THR A 35 23.66 0.18 5.48
CA THR A 35 25.02 0.59 5.82
C THR A 35 25.79 -0.60 6.39
N SER A 36 27.07 -0.42 6.70
CA SER A 36 27.86 -1.45 7.40
C SER A 36 27.31 -1.82 8.78
N GLU A 37 26.55 -0.93 9.42
CA GLU A 37 25.91 -1.17 10.73
C GLU A 37 24.45 -1.65 10.60
N GLY A 38 23.98 -1.90 9.37
CA GLY A 38 22.61 -2.33 9.10
C GLY A 38 21.76 -1.21 8.48
N CYS A 39 20.43 -1.38 8.56
CA CYS A 39 19.48 -0.45 7.95
C CYS A 39 19.36 0.85 8.78
N SER A 40 19.74 1.97 8.19
CA SER A 40 19.64 3.32 8.81
C SER A 40 18.21 3.79 9.08
N ILE A 41 17.21 3.13 8.50
CA ILE A 41 15.77 3.37 8.75
C ILE A 41 15.11 2.13 9.34
N TYR A 42 15.83 1.34 10.15
CA TYR A 42 15.34 0.05 10.62
C TYR A 42 13.93 0.15 11.20
N GLU A 43 13.68 1.08 12.14
CA GLU A 43 12.35 1.26 12.75
C GLU A 43 11.26 1.72 11.79
N ASP A 44 11.61 2.31 10.64
CA ASP A 44 10.68 2.77 9.60
C ASP A 44 10.69 1.86 8.35
N ARG A 45 11.32 0.68 8.45
CA ARG A 45 11.45 -0.25 7.33
C ARG A 45 10.08 -0.76 6.85
N PRO A 46 9.91 -0.98 5.54
CA PRO A 46 8.63 -1.40 4.99
C PRO A 46 8.26 -2.83 5.41
N ALA A 47 6.98 -3.18 5.30
CA ALA A 47 6.44 -4.47 5.74
C ALA A 47 7.19 -5.67 5.15
N ASN A 48 7.58 -5.62 3.87
CA ASN A 48 8.37 -6.66 3.22
C ASN A 48 9.73 -6.88 3.90
N CYS A 49 10.40 -5.83 4.40
CA CYS A 49 11.66 -5.96 5.13
C CYS A 49 11.47 -6.49 6.56
N ARG A 50 10.30 -6.26 7.18
CA ARG A 50 9.94 -6.81 8.50
C ARG A 50 9.63 -8.31 8.43
N TYR A 51 9.20 -8.76 7.26
CA TYR A 51 8.79 -10.13 7.06
C TYR A 51 9.96 -11.10 7.10
N TYR A 52 11.13 -10.78 6.53
CA TYR A 52 12.28 -11.69 6.54
C TYR A 52 12.63 -12.16 7.97
N PRO A 53 12.76 -13.48 8.23
CA PRO A 53 12.89 -14.56 7.26
C PRO A 53 11.57 -15.26 6.88
N ILE A 54 10.41 -14.70 7.23
CA ILE A 54 9.09 -15.18 6.78
C ILE A 54 8.77 -14.63 5.39
N GLY A 55 8.34 -15.49 4.48
CA GLY A 55 7.65 -15.11 3.25
C GLY A 55 6.14 -14.97 3.51
N GLN A 56 5.55 -13.88 3.03
CA GLN A 56 4.09 -13.68 2.97
C GLN A 56 3.65 -13.76 1.50
N GLY A 57 2.64 -14.58 1.22
CA GLY A 57 1.94 -14.58 -0.06
C GLY A 57 0.47 -14.20 0.13
N THR A 58 -0.07 -13.41 -0.81
CA THR A 58 -1.50 -13.06 -0.83
C THR A 58 -2.11 -13.50 -2.16
N MET A 59 -3.28 -14.15 -2.09
CA MET A 59 -4.04 -14.56 -3.27
C MET A 59 -5.53 -14.26 -3.10
N ARG A 60 -6.26 -14.12 -4.21
CA ARG A 60 -7.72 -14.05 -4.17
C ARG A 60 -8.29 -15.42 -4.50
N ARG A 61 -9.10 -15.97 -3.57
CA ARG A 61 -9.86 -17.19 -3.82
C ARG A 61 -11.32 -16.87 -4.10
N PRO A 62 -11.95 -17.54 -5.09
CA PRO A 62 -13.41 -17.50 -5.22
C PRO A 62 -14.07 -17.99 -3.93
N SER A 63 -15.16 -17.32 -3.52
CA SER A 63 -16.05 -17.78 -2.45
C SER A 63 -17.50 -17.47 -2.81
N GLU A 64 -18.44 -18.08 -2.10
CA GLU A 64 -19.89 -17.84 -2.29
C GLU A 64 -20.29 -16.37 -2.10
N LYS A 65 -19.54 -15.61 -1.30
CA LYS A 65 -19.78 -14.18 -1.03
C LYS A 65 -18.93 -13.25 -1.90
N GLY A 66 -18.27 -13.79 -2.93
CA GLY A 66 -17.32 -13.06 -3.79
C GLY A 66 -15.85 -13.40 -3.47
N PRO A 67 -14.88 -12.90 -4.25
CA PRO A 67 -13.49 -13.31 -4.08
C PRO A 67 -12.88 -12.74 -2.79
N VAL A 68 -12.39 -13.62 -1.92
CA VAL A 68 -11.79 -13.30 -0.61
C VAL A 68 -10.27 -13.33 -0.71
N GLY A 69 -9.59 -12.38 -0.05
CA GLY A 69 -8.14 -12.43 0.11
C GLY A 69 -7.74 -13.51 1.10
N GLU A 70 -6.86 -14.41 0.68
CA GLU A 70 -6.20 -15.39 1.54
C GLU A 70 -4.71 -15.05 1.61
N GLU A 71 -4.16 -15.05 2.81
CA GLU A 71 -2.73 -14.92 3.05
C GLU A 71 -2.15 -16.25 3.54
N PHE A 72 -0.95 -16.57 3.08
CA PHE A 72 -0.19 -17.72 3.55
C PHE A 72 1.24 -17.32 3.87
N TYR A 73 1.84 -18.05 4.79
CA TYR A 73 3.13 -17.72 5.38
C TYR A 73 4.04 -18.94 5.38
N PHE A 74 5.32 -18.73 5.17
CA PHE A 74 6.32 -19.79 5.20
C PHE A 74 7.67 -19.24 5.66
N PHE A 75 8.46 -20.07 6.34
CA PHE A 75 9.82 -19.70 6.72
C PHE A 75 10.77 -19.91 5.55
N ILE A 76 11.58 -18.90 5.26
CA ILE A 76 12.69 -18.94 4.32
C ILE A 76 13.91 -19.41 5.10
N ARG A 77 14.51 -20.54 4.69
CA ARG A 77 15.75 -21.05 5.25
C ARG A 77 16.93 -20.50 4.45
N ASP A 78 17.46 -19.37 4.92
CA ASP A 78 18.67 -18.74 4.40
C ASP A 78 19.86 -19.09 5.32
N PRO A 79 20.94 -19.71 4.80
CA PRO A 79 22.13 -20.02 5.59
C PRO A 79 22.78 -18.80 6.28
N ASN A 80 22.53 -17.59 5.77
CA ASN A 80 23.08 -16.35 6.31
C ASN A 80 22.21 -15.75 7.43
N CYS A 81 21.03 -16.32 7.70
CA CYS A 81 20.14 -15.85 8.76
C CYS A 81 20.61 -16.37 10.12
N LEU A 82 21.40 -15.56 10.82
CA LEU A 82 21.93 -15.88 12.15
C LEU A 82 20.83 -16.06 13.21
N GLY A 83 19.63 -15.50 13.00
CA GLY A 83 18.49 -15.64 13.91
C GLY A 83 18.04 -17.09 14.11
N TYR A 84 18.34 -18.01 13.18
CA TYR A 84 18.09 -19.44 13.38
C TYR A 84 19.06 -20.12 14.34
N GLN A 85 20.11 -19.43 14.79
CA GLN A 85 21.08 -19.91 15.78
C GLN A 85 20.78 -19.38 17.19
N GLU A 86 19.75 -18.54 17.35
CA GLU A 86 19.33 -18.02 18.64
C GLU A 86 18.45 -19.03 19.40
N ASP A 87 18.43 -18.94 20.73
CA ASP A 87 17.59 -19.77 21.59
C ASP A 87 16.10 -19.43 21.48
N LYS A 88 15.75 -18.27 20.91
CA LYS A 88 14.38 -17.80 20.80
C LYS A 88 13.67 -18.52 19.66
N GLU A 89 12.64 -19.27 20.02
CA GLU A 89 11.74 -19.89 19.04
C GLU A 89 10.70 -18.89 18.54
N TRP A 90 10.42 -18.97 17.24
CA TRP A 90 9.48 -18.08 16.56
C TRP A 90 8.35 -18.85 15.90
N THR A 91 7.13 -18.41 16.15
CA THR A 91 5.96 -18.70 15.31
C THR A 91 5.70 -17.54 14.37
N ILE A 92 4.93 -17.77 13.30
CA ILE A 92 4.50 -16.70 12.37
C ILE A 92 3.83 -15.54 13.13
N GLU A 93 2.95 -15.86 14.08
CA GLU A 93 2.24 -14.87 14.88
C GLU A 93 3.19 -14.04 15.74
N THR A 94 4.05 -14.70 16.53
CA THR A 94 4.99 -14.01 17.43
C THR A 94 5.99 -13.14 16.67
N TRP A 95 6.46 -13.58 15.50
CA TRP A 95 7.34 -12.78 14.65
C TRP A 95 6.62 -11.53 14.13
N ARG A 96 5.37 -11.66 13.68
CA ARG A 96 4.62 -10.52 13.13
C ARG A 96 4.40 -9.44 14.17
N ILE A 97 4.05 -9.82 15.40
CA ILE A 97 3.88 -8.92 16.54
C ILE A 97 5.21 -8.27 16.91
N ASP A 98 6.27 -9.06 17.05
CA ASP A 98 7.60 -8.56 17.46
C ASP A 98 8.19 -7.58 16.45
N GLN A 99 8.05 -7.88 15.15
CA GLN A 99 8.50 -6.99 14.08
C GLN A 99 7.52 -5.85 13.78
N GLY A 100 6.36 -5.81 14.44
CA GLY A 100 5.30 -4.82 14.29
C GLY A 100 4.69 -4.78 12.88
N VAL A 101 4.76 -5.87 12.11
CA VAL A 101 4.28 -5.91 10.72
C VAL A 101 2.77 -6.09 10.63
N ASP A 102 2.16 -6.64 11.67
CA ASP A 102 0.71 -6.78 11.83
C ASP A 102 -0.02 -5.43 11.66
N LEU A 103 0.48 -4.37 12.27
CA LEU A 103 -0.06 -3.03 12.11
C LEU A 103 -0.02 -2.56 10.64
N TYR A 104 1.10 -2.81 9.96
CA TYR A 104 1.25 -2.42 8.55
C TYR A 104 0.39 -3.28 7.62
N ASP A 105 0.20 -4.57 7.91
CA ASP A 105 -0.72 -5.40 7.15
C ASP A 105 -2.15 -4.89 7.26
N ASP A 106 -2.59 -4.56 8.49
CA ASP A 106 -3.93 -4.03 8.73
C ASP A 106 -4.13 -2.70 8.00
N MET A 107 -3.13 -1.82 8.02
CA MET A 107 -3.16 -0.55 7.27
C MET A 107 -3.19 -0.76 5.76
N ASN A 108 -2.48 -1.77 5.24
CA ASN A 108 -2.36 -2.02 3.80
C ASN A 108 -3.41 -2.97 3.23
N LYS A 109 -4.25 -3.59 4.06
CA LYS A 109 -5.19 -4.63 3.64
C LYS A 109 -6.06 -4.22 2.44
N GLU A 110 -6.74 -3.08 2.54
CA GLU A 110 -7.59 -2.57 1.47
C GLU A 110 -6.80 -2.20 0.21
N TRP A 111 -5.57 -1.70 0.38
CA TRP A 111 -4.68 -1.40 -0.74
C TRP A 111 -4.24 -2.68 -1.47
N LYS A 112 -3.86 -3.73 -0.74
CA LYS A 112 -3.53 -5.06 -1.31
C LYS A 112 -4.70 -5.60 -2.15
N GLU A 113 -5.94 -5.45 -1.65
CA GLU A 113 -7.14 -5.88 -2.38
C GLU A 113 -7.33 -5.15 -3.72
N ILE A 114 -7.01 -3.87 -3.80
CA ILE A 114 -7.03 -3.08 -5.03
C ILE A 114 -5.99 -3.64 -6.01
N GLN A 115 -4.75 -3.87 -5.55
CA GLN A 115 -3.66 -4.37 -6.41
C GLN A 115 -3.90 -5.79 -6.93
N LEU A 116 -4.58 -6.65 -6.17
CA LEU A 116 -4.84 -8.04 -6.56
C LEU A 116 -6.00 -8.21 -7.57
N ARG A 117 -6.70 -7.13 -7.96
CA ARG A 117 -7.78 -7.22 -8.95
C ARG A 117 -7.21 -7.29 -10.36
N ARG A 118 -7.34 -8.44 -10.99
CA ARG A 118 -6.89 -8.69 -12.38
C ARG A 118 -7.77 -8.08 -13.47
N ASN A 119 -8.88 -7.43 -13.10
CA ASN A 119 -9.93 -7.01 -14.01
C ASN A 119 -10.17 -5.50 -13.92
N ILE A 120 -9.39 -4.70 -14.64
CA ILE A 120 -9.88 -3.40 -15.12
C ILE A 120 -10.47 -3.68 -16.51
N HIS A 121 -11.64 -4.34 -16.56
CA HIS A 121 -12.27 -4.63 -17.83
C HIS A 121 -12.61 -3.31 -18.55
N GLY A 122 -12.10 -3.14 -19.77
CA GLY A 122 -12.61 -2.16 -20.73
C GLY A 122 -12.11 -0.71 -20.62
N HIS A 123 -11.26 -0.37 -19.65
CA HIS A 123 -10.73 1.00 -19.53
C HIS A 123 -9.22 0.98 -19.29
N SER A 124 -8.46 1.55 -20.22
CA SER A 124 -7.07 1.91 -19.96
C SER A 124 -7.02 2.84 -18.75
N LEU A 125 -6.03 2.66 -17.88
CA LEU A 125 -5.74 3.63 -16.83
C LEU A 125 -5.13 4.86 -17.52
N ASP A 126 -5.97 5.86 -17.81
CA ASP A 126 -5.50 7.12 -18.41
C ASP A 126 -4.53 7.86 -17.46
N ASP A 127 -3.78 8.81 -18.00
CA ASP A 127 -2.76 9.56 -17.26
C ASP A 127 -3.32 10.26 -16.00
N LYS A 128 -4.59 10.68 -16.03
CA LYS A 128 -5.23 11.33 -14.87
C LYS A 128 -5.48 10.30 -13.77
N LYS A 129 -6.03 9.14 -14.11
CA LYS A 129 -6.25 8.04 -13.16
C LYS A 129 -4.93 7.51 -12.62
N GLN A 130 -3.89 7.40 -13.45
CA GLN A 130 -2.54 7.06 -12.99
C GLN A 130 -2.02 8.08 -11.98
N ALA A 131 -2.09 9.38 -12.29
CA ALA A 131 -1.63 10.43 -11.37
C ALA A 131 -2.39 10.39 -10.03
N MET A 132 -3.71 10.19 -10.07
CA MET A 132 -4.54 10.06 -8.88
C MET A 132 -4.20 8.80 -8.07
N MET A 133 -3.97 7.68 -8.76
CA MET A 133 -3.54 6.43 -8.15
C MET A 133 -2.22 6.58 -7.40
N TYR A 134 -1.25 7.24 -8.03
CA TYR A 134 0.05 7.48 -7.43
C TYR A 134 -0.04 8.34 -6.18
N ILE A 135 -0.75 9.47 -6.24
CA ILE A 135 -0.80 10.38 -5.09
C ILE A 135 -1.58 9.78 -3.91
N ALA A 136 -2.71 9.12 -4.16
CA ALA A 136 -3.51 8.51 -3.10
C ALA A 136 -2.83 7.27 -2.48
N SER A 137 -1.95 6.57 -3.22
CA SER A 137 -1.22 5.41 -2.70
C SER A 137 0.10 5.77 -2.02
N TYR A 138 0.85 6.75 -2.53
CA TYR A 138 2.24 6.97 -2.12
C TYR A 138 2.54 8.38 -1.61
N ASN A 139 1.75 9.40 -1.99
CA ASN A 139 2.03 10.80 -1.66
C ASN A 139 0.86 11.45 -0.91
N LEU A 140 0.73 11.05 0.36
CA LEU A 140 -0.36 11.49 1.22
C LEU A 140 -0.39 13.03 1.39
N ASP A 141 0.76 13.70 1.41
CA ASP A 141 0.84 15.17 1.46
C ASP A 141 0.19 15.84 0.25
N LYS A 142 0.45 15.31 -0.95
CA LYS A 142 -0.15 15.82 -2.19
C LYS A 142 -1.62 15.43 -2.29
N PHE A 143 -1.97 14.23 -1.83
CA PHE A 143 -3.36 13.80 -1.77
C PHE A 143 -4.18 14.66 -0.81
N LYS A 144 -3.66 14.98 0.38
CA LYS A 144 -4.28 15.91 1.35
C LYS A 144 -4.62 17.23 0.70
N ARG A 145 -3.64 17.89 0.07
CA ARG A 145 -3.87 19.14 -0.65
C ARG A 145 -4.94 19.01 -1.72
N TYR A 146 -4.87 17.97 -2.55
CA TYR A 146 -5.89 17.73 -3.57
C TYR A 146 -7.29 17.61 -2.96
N VAL A 147 -7.45 16.79 -1.92
CA VAL A 147 -8.74 16.55 -1.25
C VAL A 147 -9.32 17.85 -0.67
N LEU A 148 -8.47 18.70 -0.09
CA LEU A 148 -8.89 19.92 0.61
C LEU A 148 -9.10 21.12 -0.31
N GLU A 149 -8.31 21.23 -1.39
CA GLU A 149 -8.28 22.44 -2.24
C GLU A 149 -9.14 22.30 -3.50
N SER A 150 -9.51 21.08 -3.92
CA SER A 150 -10.27 20.86 -5.18
C SER A 150 -11.79 20.85 -5.01
N GLY A 151 -12.32 20.88 -3.79
CA GLY A 151 -13.74 20.64 -3.51
C GLY A 151 -14.16 19.18 -3.69
N LEU A 152 -13.21 18.24 -3.73
CA LEU A 152 -13.48 16.81 -3.92
C LEU A 152 -14.50 16.28 -2.89
N LEU A 153 -14.34 16.64 -1.62
CA LEU A 153 -15.23 16.18 -0.55
C LEU A 153 -16.67 16.69 -0.72
N ASP A 154 -16.86 17.83 -1.38
CA ASP A 154 -18.19 18.40 -1.59
C ASP A 154 -19.01 17.61 -2.61
N LEU A 155 -18.36 16.80 -3.46
CA LEU A 155 -19.02 15.94 -4.43
C LEU A 155 -19.72 14.76 -3.78
N PHE A 156 -19.25 14.31 -2.61
CA PHE A 156 -19.70 13.07 -1.98
C PHE A 156 -20.62 13.31 -0.79
N ASP A 157 -21.65 12.48 -0.67
CA ASP A 157 -22.54 12.44 0.49
C ASP A 157 -21.78 11.79 1.65
N MET A 158 -21.22 12.65 2.51
CA MET A 158 -20.38 12.30 3.65
C MET A 158 -20.79 13.13 4.86
N ASP A 159 -20.82 12.52 6.03
CA ASP A 159 -21.13 13.24 7.26
C ASP A 159 -19.98 14.19 7.66
N GLN A 160 -20.32 15.21 8.45
CA GLN A 160 -19.36 16.25 8.84
C GLN A 160 -18.22 15.69 9.72
N GLN A 161 -18.48 14.64 10.50
CA GLN A 161 -17.47 14.03 11.34
C GLN A 161 -16.42 13.30 10.50
N GLU A 162 -16.84 12.54 9.47
CA GLU A 162 -15.93 11.89 8.53
C GLU A 162 -15.08 12.92 7.78
N VAL A 163 -15.69 14.01 7.31
CA VAL A 163 -14.98 15.11 6.64
C VAL A 163 -13.93 15.75 7.54
N GLU A 164 -14.24 16.00 8.81
CA GLU A 164 -13.29 16.58 9.75
C GLU A 164 -12.13 15.63 10.03
N ARG A 165 -12.40 14.34 10.21
CA ARG A 165 -11.36 13.34 10.41
C ARG A 165 -10.43 13.25 9.19
N ILE A 166 -10.95 13.30 7.97
CA ILE A 166 -10.13 13.31 6.74
C ILE A 166 -9.19 14.53 6.70
N LYS A 167 -9.60 15.67 7.27
CA LYS A 167 -8.77 16.89 7.33
C LYS A 167 -7.62 16.76 8.34
N THR A 168 -7.89 16.13 9.49
CA THR A 168 -7.01 16.19 10.66
C THR A 168 -6.24 14.90 10.93
N GLU A 169 -6.74 13.74 10.50
CA GLU A 169 -6.15 12.42 10.79
C GLU A 169 -5.59 11.77 9.52
N ASP A 170 -4.28 11.52 9.48
CA ASP A 170 -3.63 10.91 8.31
C ASP A 170 -4.14 9.50 8.01
N ILE A 171 -4.50 8.72 9.04
CA ILE A 171 -5.11 7.39 8.86
C ILE A 171 -6.50 7.51 8.23
N ALA A 172 -7.29 8.50 8.62
CA ALA A 172 -8.61 8.72 8.01
C ALA A 172 -8.46 9.16 6.54
N LEU A 173 -7.50 10.04 6.25
CA LEU A 173 -7.17 10.45 4.89
C LEU A 173 -6.69 9.27 4.02
N MET A 174 -5.84 8.39 4.57
CA MET A 174 -5.38 7.17 3.89
C MET A 174 -6.55 6.24 3.56
N LYS A 175 -7.44 5.98 4.53
CA LYS A 175 -8.65 5.15 4.32
C LYS A 175 -9.59 5.77 3.29
N PHE A 176 -9.75 7.09 3.31
CA PHE A 176 -10.49 7.80 2.27
C PHE A 176 -9.82 7.64 0.90
N GLY A 177 -8.48 7.65 0.84
CA GLY A 177 -7.70 7.32 -0.35
C GLY A 177 -8.10 5.98 -0.95
N PHE A 178 -8.25 4.93 -0.12
CA PHE A 178 -8.70 3.60 -0.61
C PHE A 178 -10.13 3.64 -1.17
N LYS A 179 -11.07 4.31 -0.49
CA LYS A 179 -12.44 4.51 -1.02
C LYS A 179 -12.42 5.25 -2.35
N TYR A 180 -11.63 6.32 -2.44
CA TYR A 180 -11.48 7.13 -3.64
C TYR A 180 -10.87 6.32 -4.80
N LEU A 181 -9.85 5.51 -4.54
CA LEU A 181 -9.25 4.61 -5.54
C LEU A 181 -10.25 3.58 -6.06
N LYS A 182 -10.98 2.92 -5.16
CA LYS A 182 -12.04 1.96 -5.53
C LYS A 182 -13.09 2.62 -6.42
N TYR A 183 -13.47 3.88 -6.14
CA TYR A 183 -14.40 4.66 -6.94
C TYR A 183 -13.86 5.02 -8.33
N ILE A 184 -12.67 5.64 -8.45
CA ILE A 184 -12.15 6.09 -9.76
C ILE A 184 -11.74 4.93 -10.69
N LEU A 185 -11.38 3.79 -10.10
CA LEU A 185 -11.06 2.55 -10.80
C LEU A 185 -12.33 1.73 -11.11
N MET A 186 -13.51 2.20 -10.70
CA MET A 186 -14.81 1.53 -10.88
C MET A 186 -14.81 0.09 -10.33
N LEU A 187 -14.07 -0.14 -9.25
CA LEU A 187 -13.96 -1.45 -8.62
C LEU A 187 -15.15 -1.71 -7.69
N GLU A 188 -15.62 -0.65 -7.03
CA GLU A 188 -16.73 -0.62 -6.08
C GLU A 188 -17.36 0.80 -6.11
N GLU A 189 -18.52 0.96 -5.49
CA GLU A 189 -19.19 2.27 -5.32
C GLU A 189 -19.19 2.72 -3.83
N PRO A 190 -18.02 2.88 -3.17
CA PRO A 190 -17.97 3.21 -1.75
C PRO A 190 -18.31 4.68 -1.46
N LEU A 191 -18.39 5.53 -2.49
CA LEU A 191 -18.65 6.96 -2.39
C LEU A 191 -19.91 7.31 -3.18
N LYS A 192 -20.92 7.88 -2.51
CA LYS A 192 -22.17 8.33 -3.12
C LYS A 192 -22.06 9.80 -3.49
N LEU A 193 -22.49 10.19 -4.68
CA LEU A 193 -22.50 11.60 -5.09
C LEU A 193 -23.70 12.34 -4.47
N LYS A 194 -23.51 13.58 -3.99
CA LYS A 194 -24.62 14.43 -3.47
C LYS A 194 -25.63 14.77 -4.56
N HIS A 195 -25.14 14.96 -5.78
CA HIS A 195 -25.96 15.25 -6.96
C HIS A 195 -25.51 14.37 -8.12
N LYS A 196 -26.45 13.87 -8.94
CA LYS A 196 -26.08 13.23 -10.21
C LYS A 196 -25.37 14.27 -11.08
N ILE A 197 -24.11 14.02 -11.40
CA ILE A 197 -23.37 14.82 -12.37
C ILE A 197 -24.14 14.68 -13.69
N ARG A 198 -24.60 15.81 -14.24
CA ARG A 198 -25.38 15.87 -15.47
C ARG A 198 -24.52 15.57 -16.69
#